data_AF-A0A168SDB3-F1
#
_entry.id   AF-A0A168SDB3-F1
#
_cell.length_a   1.000
_cell.length_b   1.000
_cell.length_c   1.000
_cell.angle_alpha   90.00
_cell.angle_beta   90.00
_cell.angle_gamma   90.00
#
_symmetry.space_group_name_H-M   'P 1'
#
loop_
_entity.id
_entity.type
_entity.pdbx_description
1 polymer ?
#
loop_
_entity_poly.entity_id
_entity_poly.type
_entity_poly.pdbx_seq_one_letter_code
_entity_poly.pdbx_strand_id
1 'polypeptide(L)'
;MEQHNDKRRLSHQRSKRISEINGSLPLIGLCKKLFPAIGERHDRLAAKELSPGDPNQPTVAENAFVQVTMMFRKTFIQDSVLMMDFHPCYPIWQHPIFSDPAYLSFKRDMLQIEA
;
A
#
# COMPACT_ATOMS: atom_id res chain seq x y z
N MET A 1 -18.50 -34.87 6.56
CA MET A 1 -17.07 -34.56 6.26
C MET A 1 -16.95 -33.33 5.35
N GLU A 2 -17.99 -33.00 4.55
CA GLU A 2 -18.11 -31.80 3.71
C GLU A 2 -17.68 -30.46 4.36
N GLN A 3 -18.20 -30.11 5.53
CA GLN A 3 -18.04 -28.73 6.06
C GLN A 3 -16.58 -28.33 6.32
N HIS A 4 -15.71 -29.29 6.64
CA HIS A 4 -14.28 -29.02 6.85
C HIS A 4 -13.55 -28.79 5.51
N ASN A 5 -14.04 -29.37 4.42
CA ASN A 5 -13.47 -29.17 3.10
C ASN A 5 -13.86 -27.79 2.52
N ASP A 6 -15.12 -27.38 2.67
CA ASP A 6 -15.58 -26.07 2.20
C ASP A 6 -14.89 -24.90 2.90
N LYS A 7 -14.68 -24.99 4.23
CA LYS A 7 -13.91 -23.98 4.98
C LYS A 7 -12.47 -23.85 4.47
N ARG A 8 -11.81 -24.96 4.13
CA ARG A 8 -10.46 -24.96 3.57
C ARG A 8 -10.42 -24.38 2.17
N ARG A 9 -11.42 -24.66 1.33
CA ARG A 9 -11.54 -24.08 -0.02
C ARG A 9 -11.78 -22.56 0.03
N LEU A 10 -12.67 -22.09 0.90
CA LEU A 10 -12.95 -20.66 1.08
C LEU A 10 -11.72 -19.92 1.63
N SER A 11 -11.04 -20.48 2.62
CA SER A 11 -9.79 -19.91 3.17
C SER A 11 -8.69 -19.81 2.12
N HIS A 12 -8.53 -20.85 1.29
CA HIS A 12 -7.54 -20.86 0.22
C HIS A 12 -7.86 -19.83 -0.85
N GLN A 13 -9.12 -19.74 -1.27
CA GLN A 13 -9.60 -18.74 -2.25
C GLN A 13 -9.43 -17.31 -1.74
N ARG A 14 -9.73 -17.06 -0.44
CA ARG A 14 -9.53 -15.77 0.21
C ARG A 14 -8.04 -15.39 0.23
N SER A 15 -7.17 -16.33 0.61
CA SER A 15 -5.72 -16.11 0.63
C SER A 15 -5.16 -15.80 -0.77
N LYS A 16 -5.68 -16.48 -1.81
CA LYS A 16 -5.27 -16.24 -3.19
C LYS A 16 -5.69 -14.84 -3.67
N ARG A 17 -6.93 -14.42 -3.42
CA ARG A 17 -7.41 -13.07 -3.76
C ARG A 17 -6.63 -11.96 -3.04
N ILE A 18 -6.28 -12.16 -1.76
CA ILE A 18 -5.43 -11.20 -1.01
C ILE A 18 -4.04 -11.05 -1.67
N SER A 19 -3.45 -12.16 -2.11
CA SER A 19 -2.15 -12.12 -2.80
C SER A 19 -2.22 -11.39 -4.14
N GLU A 20 -3.32 -11.53 -4.88
CA GLU A 20 -3.58 -10.83 -6.15
C GLU A 20 -3.78 -9.32 -5.93
N ILE A 21 -4.51 -8.92 -4.89
CA ILE A 21 -4.68 -7.49 -4.51
C ILE A 21 -3.35 -6.87 -4.08
N ASN A 22 -2.53 -7.60 -3.31
CA ASN A 22 -1.23 -7.13 -2.82
C ASN A 22 -0.24 -6.82 -3.95
N GLY A 23 -0.36 -7.48 -5.10
CA GLY A 23 0.41 -7.23 -6.31
C GLY A 23 -0.34 -6.39 -7.36
N SER A 24 -1.54 -5.92 -7.04
CA SER A 24 -2.41 -5.27 -8.03
C SER A 24 -1.87 -3.91 -8.47
N LEU A 25 -1.96 -3.66 -9.78
CA LEU A 25 -1.57 -2.40 -10.40
C LEU A 25 -2.29 -1.17 -9.79
N PRO A 26 -3.59 -1.26 -9.38
CA PRO A 26 -4.27 -0.19 -8.65
C PRO A 26 -3.59 0.19 -7.34
N LEU A 27 -3.19 -0.79 -6.51
CA LEU A 27 -2.51 -0.51 -5.23
C LEU A 27 -1.14 0.16 -5.45
N ILE A 28 -0.37 -0.31 -6.44
CA ILE A 28 0.92 0.28 -6.79
C ILE A 28 0.75 1.72 -7.29
N GLY A 29 -0.24 1.97 -8.15
CA GLY A 29 -0.55 3.31 -8.65
C GLY A 29 -0.97 4.29 -7.54
N LEU A 30 -1.80 3.83 -6.60
CA LEU A 30 -2.22 4.62 -5.43
C LEU A 30 -1.05 4.93 -4.48
N CYS A 31 -0.17 3.95 -4.22
CA CYS A 31 1.01 4.16 -3.38
C CYS A 31 1.95 5.23 -3.96
N LYS A 32 2.05 5.35 -5.29
CA LYS A 32 2.86 6.41 -5.93
C LYS A 32 2.23 7.80 -5.75
N LYS A 33 0.90 7.89 -5.70
CA LYS A 33 0.17 9.15 -5.47
C LYS A 33 0.27 9.62 -4.02
N LEU A 34 0.44 8.69 -3.08
CA LEU A 34 0.61 9.00 -1.66
C LEU A 34 2.08 9.37 -1.38
N PHE A 35 2.33 10.63 -1.02
CA PHE A 35 3.67 11.22 -0.83
C PHE A 35 4.61 11.08 -2.07
N PRO A 36 4.30 11.67 -3.23
CA PRO A 36 5.02 11.40 -4.48
C PRO A 36 6.56 11.52 -4.40
N ALA A 37 7.05 12.51 -3.65
CA ALA A 37 8.48 12.84 -3.53
C ALA A 37 9.39 11.74 -2.96
N ILE A 38 8.87 10.74 -2.23
CA ILE A 38 9.74 9.67 -1.68
C ILE A 38 10.18 8.71 -2.77
N GLY A 39 9.39 8.50 -3.84
CA GLY A 39 9.83 7.66 -4.96
C GLY A 39 11.08 8.26 -5.61
N GLU A 40 11.01 9.56 -5.92
CA GLU A 40 12.15 10.32 -6.41
C GLU A 40 13.33 10.32 -5.42
N ARG A 41 13.07 10.49 -4.12
CA ARG A 41 14.14 10.37 -3.12
C ARG A 41 14.76 8.98 -3.10
N HIS A 42 13.99 7.91 -3.18
CA HIS A 42 14.50 6.55 -3.22
C HIS A 42 15.44 6.33 -4.41
N ASP A 43 15.02 6.75 -5.61
CA ASP A 43 15.83 6.61 -6.82
C ASP A 43 17.14 7.42 -6.72
N ARG A 44 17.07 8.64 -6.17
CA ARG A 44 18.25 9.47 -5.89
C ARG A 44 19.20 8.84 -4.88
N LEU A 45 18.68 8.20 -3.84
CA LEU A 45 19.49 7.52 -2.82
C LEU A 45 20.18 6.28 -3.42
N ALA A 46 19.45 5.49 -4.22
CA ALA A 46 20.01 4.35 -4.93
C ALA A 46 21.14 4.77 -5.89
N ALA A 47 20.97 5.87 -6.62
CA ALA A 47 22.01 6.41 -7.50
C ALA A 47 23.28 6.84 -6.73
N LYS A 48 23.13 7.40 -5.53
CA LYS A 48 24.24 7.81 -4.67
C LYS A 48 25.01 6.62 -4.08
N GLU A 49 24.33 5.57 -3.66
CA GLU A 49 25.00 4.36 -3.17
C GLU A 49 25.83 3.67 -4.27
N LEU A 50 25.41 3.79 -5.53
CA LEU A 50 26.15 3.29 -6.68
C LEU A 50 27.41 4.13 -7.03
N SER A 51 27.62 5.29 -6.39
CA SER A 51 28.79 6.15 -6.57
C SER A 51 29.49 6.42 -5.23
N PRO A 52 30.39 5.53 -4.76
CA PRO A 52 30.96 5.57 -3.42
C PRO A 52 31.87 6.77 -3.07
N GLY A 53 32.00 7.77 -3.95
CA GLY A 53 32.88 8.93 -3.80
C GLY A 53 32.18 10.29 -3.68
N ASP A 54 30.84 10.34 -3.71
CA ASP A 54 30.11 11.60 -3.51
C ASP A 54 30.23 12.03 -2.03
N PRO A 55 30.72 13.26 -1.74
CA PRO A 55 30.77 13.79 -0.38
C PRO A 55 29.41 13.89 0.32
N ASN A 56 28.29 13.78 -0.40
CA ASN A 56 26.93 13.80 0.16
C ASN A 56 26.30 12.40 0.25
N GLN A 57 27.03 11.44 0.82
CA GLN A 57 26.46 10.12 1.15
C GLN A 57 25.18 10.28 1.97
N PRO A 58 24.13 9.53 1.64
CA PRO A 58 22.90 9.61 2.41
C PRO A 58 23.11 9.08 3.82
N THR A 59 22.57 9.82 4.79
CA THR A 59 22.61 9.39 6.19
C THR A 59 21.74 8.15 6.39
N VAL A 60 22.14 7.27 7.31
CA VAL A 60 21.37 6.05 7.67
C VAL A 60 19.91 6.39 8.00
N ALA A 61 19.67 7.54 8.64
CA ALA A 61 18.34 8.03 8.96
C ALA A 61 17.51 8.37 7.72
N GLU A 62 18.10 9.00 6.68
CA GLU A 62 17.39 9.33 5.45
C GLU A 62 16.97 8.05 4.70
N ASN A 63 17.89 7.10 4.58
CA ASN A 63 17.62 5.79 3.96
C ASN A 63 16.48 5.05 4.70
N ALA A 64 16.56 4.97 6.03
CA ALA A 64 15.53 4.32 6.84
C ALA A 64 14.17 5.03 6.74
N PHE A 65 14.16 6.36 6.73
CA PHE A 65 12.93 7.16 6.60
C PHE A 65 12.25 6.95 5.24
N VAL A 66 13.02 6.91 4.16
CA VAL A 66 12.48 6.61 2.82
C VAL A 66 11.88 5.21 2.78
N GLN A 67 12.59 4.20 3.31
CA GLN A 67 12.09 2.82 3.34
C GLN A 67 10.80 2.68 4.16
N VAL A 68 10.76 3.20 5.39
CA VAL A 68 9.56 3.12 6.23
C VAL A 68 8.38 3.85 5.58
N THR A 69 8.62 4.98 4.91
CA THR A 69 7.57 5.72 4.22
C THR A 69 7.06 4.99 2.99
N MET A 70 7.92 4.24 2.27
CA MET A 70 7.48 3.40 1.16
C MET A 70 6.60 2.24 1.65
N MET A 71 6.99 1.58 2.73
CA MET A 71 6.19 0.51 3.35
C MET A 71 4.87 1.06 3.90
N PHE A 72 4.92 2.22 4.56
CA PHE A 72 3.77 2.88 5.15
C PHE A 72 2.68 3.19 4.12
N ARG A 73 3.03 3.59 2.88
CA ARG A 73 2.01 3.86 1.86
C ARG A 73 1.11 2.67 1.59
N LYS A 74 1.73 1.49 1.53
CA LYS A 74 1.01 0.26 1.21
C LYS A 74 0.05 -0.09 2.33
N THR A 75 0.54 -0.15 3.57
CA THR A 75 -0.29 -0.46 4.72
C THR A 75 -1.36 0.61 4.95
N PHE A 76 -1.02 1.89 4.80
CA PHE A 76 -1.96 2.98 4.95
C PHE A 76 -3.12 2.91 3.93
N ILE A 77 -2.84 2.68 2.63
CA ILE A 77 -3.91 2.56 1.63
C ILE A 77 -4.76 1.30 1.86
N GLN A 78 -4.14 0.18 2.24
CA GLN A 78 -4.87 -1.05 2.56
C GLN A 78 -5.80 -0.87 3.76
N ASP A 79 -5.25 -0.41 4.88
CA ASP A 79 -5.98 -0.28 6.14
C ASP A 79 -7.00 0.86 6.08
N SER A 80 -6.78 1.87 5.23
CA SER A 80 -7.72 2.98 5.07
C SER A 80 -9.13 2.56 4.70
N VAL A 81 -9.29 1.45 3.97
CA VAL A 81 -10.62 0.94 3.59
C VAL A 81 -11.44 0.60 4.84
N LEU A 82 -10.84 -0.10 5.80
CA LEU A 82 -11.47 -0.44 7.09
C LEU A 82 -11.55 0.77 8.03
N MET A 83 -10.50 1.59 8.07
CA MET A 83 -10.45 2.76 8.94
C MET A 83 -11.51 3.80 8.58
N MET A 84 -11.92 3.89 7.31
CA MET A 84 -13.04 4.74 6.89
C MET A 84 -14.39 4.27 7.46
N ASP A 85 -14.55 2.97 7.68
CA ASP A 85 -15.79 2.42 8.24
C ASP A 85 -15.80 2.56 9.77
N PHE A 86 -14.64 2.41 10.43
CA PHE A 86 -14.50 2.64 11.88
C PHE A 86 -14.55 4.13 12.27
N HIS A 87 -13.99 5.01 11.44
CA HIS A 87 -13.80 6.44 11.76
C HIS A 87 -14.19 7.35 10.59
N PRO A 88 -15.46 7.36 10.13
CA PRO A 88 -15.88 8.06 8.92
C PRO A 88 -15.68 9.59 8.96
N CYS A 89 -15.55 10.19 10.16
CA CYS A 89 -15.43 11.63 10.33
C CYS A 89 -13.98 12.15 10.38
N TYR A 90 -12.96 11.33 10.12
CA TYR A 90 -11.58 11.82 10.14
C TYR A 90 -11.30 12.76 8.95
N PRO A 91 -10.66 13.93 9.19
CA PRO A 91 -10.35 14.88 8.11
C PRO A 91 -9.48 14.29 6.99
N ILE A 92 -8.67 13.28 7.30
CA ILE A 92 -7.78 12.63 6.33
C ILE A 92 -8.55 12.04 5.14
N TRP A 93 -9.80 11.60 5.34
CA TRP A 93 -10.66 11.05 4.28
C TRP A 93 -11.10 12.06 3.23
N GLN A 94 -10.99 13.36 3.51
CA GLN A 94 -11.26 14.43 2.55
C GLN A 94 -10.12 14.59 1.53
N HIS A 95 -9.00 13.88 1.71
CA HIS A 95 -7.91 13.93 0.76
C HIS A 95 -8.34 13.34 -0.60
N PRO A 96 -8.04 13.99 -1.74
CA PRO A 96 -8.50 13.58 -3.07
C PRO A 96 -8.17 12.13 -3.47
N ILE A 97 -7.11 11.55 -2.88
CA ILE A 97 -6.73 10.14 -3.12
C ILE A 97 -7.86 9.16 -2.78
N PHE A 98 -8.72 9.49 -1.81
CA PHE A 98 -9.82 8.64 -1.38
C PHE A 98 -11.07 8.76 -2.27
N SER A 99 -11.09 9.77 -3.15
CA SER A 99 -12.10 9.90 -4.21
C SER A 99 -11.56 9.45 -5.58
N ASP A 100 -10.30 9.03 -5.65
CA ASP A 100 -9.67 8.57 -6.88
C ASP A 100 -10.39 7.31 -7.41
N PRO A 101 -10.71 7.22 -8.72
CA PRO A 101 -11.36 6.04 -9.27
C PRO A 101 -10.62 4.73 -9.01
N ALA A 102 -9.28 4.75 -8.97
CA ALA A 102 -8.48 3.58 -8.65
C ALA A 102 -8.65 3.17 -7.18
N TYR A 103 -8.78 4.12 -6.26
CA TYR A 103 -9.05 3.85 -4.85
C TYR A 103 -10.46 3.29 -4.66
N LEU A 104 -11.47 3.86 -5.31
CA LEU A 104 -12.84 3.38 -5.22
C LEU A 104 -12.98 1.94 -5.76
N SER A 105 -12.29 1.63 -6.86
CA SER A 105 -12.21 0.24 -7.37
C SER A 105 -11.52 -0.67 -6.36
N PHE A 106 -10.36 -0.26 -5.84
CA PHE A 106 -9.62 -1.02 -4.85
C PHE A 106 -10.43 -1.30 -3.57
N LYS A 107 -11.13 -0.28 -3.03
CA LYS A 107 -12.02 -0.42 -1.87
C LYS A 107 -13.11 -1.46 -2.12
N ARG A 108 -13.74 -1.43 -3.30
CA ARG A 108 -14.76 -2.43 -3.68
C ARG A 108 -14.18 -3.84 -3.71
N ASP A 109 -13.04 -4.02 -4.38
CA ASP A 109 -12.39 -5.33 -4.52
C ASP A 109 -11.99 -5.90 -3.17
N MET A 110 -11.53 -5.05 -2.25
CA MET A 110 -11.15 -5.45 -0.89
C MET A 110 -12.36 -5.88 -0.04
N LEU A 111 -13.47 -5.14 -0.11
CA LEU A 111 -14.70 -5.48 0.64
C LEU A 111 -15.33 -6.81 0.15
N GLN A 112 -15.15 -7.17 -1.13
CA GLN A 112 -15.60 -8.46 -1.66
C GLN A 112 -14.76 -9.68 -1.20
N ILE A 113 -13.63 -9.44 -0.54
CA ILE A 113 -12.81 -10.48 0.10
C ILE A 113 -13.25 -10.73 1.55
N GLU A 114 -13.89 -9.75 2.19
CA GLU A 114 -14.40 -9.88 3.56
C GLU A 114 -15.79 -10.53 3.64
N ALA A 115 -16.61 -10.39 2.60
CA ALA A 115 -17.89 -11.08 2.44
C ALA A 115 -17.70 -12.56 2.02
#